data_AF-A0A7X6PU72-F1
#
_entry.id   AF-A0A7X6PU72-F1
#
_cell.length_a   1.000
_cell.length_b   1.000
_cell.length_c   1.000
_cell.angle_alpha   90.00
_cell.angle_beta   90.00
_cell.angle_gamma   90.00
#
_symmetry.space_group_name_H-M   'P 1'
#
loop_
_entity.id
_entity.type
_entity.pdbx_description
1 polymer ?
#
loop_
_entity_poly.entity_id
_entity_poly.type
_entity_poly.pdbx_seq_one_letter_code
_entity_poly.pdbx_strand_id
1 'polypeptide(L)' 'MSSNMYPRAVTGITMGDPSGVGPEIIAKVLLEEDIYRVCRPVIFGDPGVLAEYMDNSCMIKEITSPAEAAGQKGQADVIR' A
#
# COMPACT_ATOMS: atom_id res chain seq x y z
N MET A 1 -17.32 -14.04 12.00
CA MET A 1 -16.37 -12.99 11.62
C MET A 1 -17.13 -11.98 10.79
N SER A 2 -17.41 -10.82 11.37
CA SER A 2 -18.34 -9.83 10.82
C SER A 2 -17.84 -9.35 9.46
N SER A 3 -18.56 -9.72 8.40
CA SER A 3 -18.44 -9.09 7.09
C SER A 3 -18.80 -7.61 7.27
N ASN A 4 -17.85 -6.71 7.05
CA ASN A 4 -18.13 -5.27 7.07
C ASN A 4 -19.27 -4.97 6.08
N MET A 5 -20.31 -4.28 6.53
CA MET A 5 -21.51 -3.98 5.74
C MET A 5 -21.24 -2.98 4.58
N TYR A 6 -20.03 -2.40 4.55
CA TYR A 6 -19.57 -1.45 3.55
C TYR A 6 -18.18 -1.84 3.00
N PRO A 7 -17.90 -1.55 1.71
CA PRO A 7 -16.58 -1.78 1.14
C PRO A 7 -15.52 -1.00 1.93
N ARG A 8 -14.32 -1.60 2.09
CA ARG A 8 -13.19 -0.93 2.74
C ARG A 8 -12.83 0.34 1.98
N ALA A 9 -12.61 1.43 2.70
CA ALA A 9 -12.25 2.71 2.11
C ALA A 9 -10.91 2.63 1.36
N VAL A 10 -10.85 3.23 0.17
CA VAL A 10 -9.58 3.45 -0.53
C VAL A 10 -8.87 4.60 0.16
N THR A 11 -7.68 4.33 0.72
CA THR A 11 -6.92 5.30 1.51
C THR A 11 -5.64 5.66 0.77
N GLY A 12 -5.57 6.91 0.30
CA GLY A 12 -4.36 7.45 -0.30
C GLY A 12 -3.30 7.73 0.77
N ILE A 13 -2.09 7.23 0.56
CA ILE A 13 -0.94 7.42 1.44
C ILE A 13 0.17 8.05 0.61
N THR A 14 0.52 9.29 0.91
CA THR A 14 1.65 9.96 0.28
C THR A 14 2.95 9.44 0.86
N MET A 15 3.89 9.01 0.01
CA MET A 15 5.18 8.49 0.48
C MET A 15 6.05 9.55 1.18
N GLY A 16 5.86 10.82 0.82
CA GLY A 16 6.66 11.92 1.33
C GLY A 16 8.01 12.01 0.63
N ASP A 17 9.03 12.49 1.35
CA ASP A 17 10.41 12.58 0.83
C ASP A 17 11.03 11.18 0.70
N PRO A 18 11.49 10.76 -0.50
CA PRO A 18 12.19 9.50 -0.72
C PRO A 18 13.42 9.28 0.16
N SER A 19 14.10 10.35 0.58
CA SER A 19 15.28 10.27 1.48
C SER A 19 14.92 10.30 2.96
N GLY A 20 13.63 10.44 3.29
CA GLY A 20 13.12 10.38 4.66
C GLY A 20 12.78 8.97 5.11
N VAL A 21 12.11 8.85 6.26
CA VAL A 21 11.68 7.56 6.84
C VAL A 21 10.34 7.05 6.30
N GLY A 22 9.60 7.88 5.56
CA GLY A 22 8.27 7.57 5.04
C GLY A 22 8.20 6.25 4.24
N PRO A 23 9.08 6.03 3.24
CA PRO A 23 9.11 4.79 2.47
C PRO A 23 9.26 3.54 3.34
N GLU A 24 10.18 3.54 4.31
CA GLU A 24 10.43 2.41 5.21
C GLU A 24 9.21 2.10 6.09
N ILE A 25 8.56 3.13 6.64
CA ILE A 25 7.37 2.97 7.48
C ILE A 25 6.21 2.42 6.66
N ILE A 26 6.01 2.93 5.45
CA ILE A 26 4.94 2.47 4.54
C ILE A 26 5.16 1.01 4.18
N ALA A 27 6.39 0.63 3.80
CA ALA A 27 6.73 -0.75 3.48
C ALA A 27 6.40 -1.71 4.64
N LYS A 28 6.80 -1.36 5.88
CA LYS A 28 6.48 -2.14 7.08
C LYS A 28 4.97 -2.29 7.28
N VAL A 29 4.20 -1.21 7.13
CA VAL A 29 2.74 -1.25 7.26
C VAL A 29 2.10 -2.15 6.21
N LEU A 30 2.60 -2.14 4.97
CA LEU A 30 2.07 -2.97 3.88
C LEU A 30 2.37 -4.47 4.04
N LEU A 31 3.29 -4.86 4.93
CA LEU A 31 3.55 -6.25 5.27
C LEU A 31 2.62 -6.79 6.38
N GLU A 32 1.92 -5.89 7.09
CA GLU A 32 0.99 -6.25 8.16
C GLU A 32 -0.40 -6.60 7.62
N GLU A 33 -1.05 -7.63 8.17
CA GLU A 33 -2.38 -8.04 7.71
C GLU A 33 -3.48 -7.06 8.14
N ASP A 34 -3.31 -6.41 9.30
CA ASP A 34 -4.35 -5.58 9.89
C ASP A 34 -4.69 -4.33 9.06
N ILE A 35 -3.74 -3.78 8.28
CA ILE A 35 -4.02 -2.63 7.42
C ILE A 35 -5.07 -2.98 6.35
N TYR A 36 -5.01 -4.19 5.79
CA TYR A 36 -5.93 -4.66 4.76
C TYR A 36 -7.31 -5.04 5.33
N ARG A 37 -7.43 -5.14 6.66
CA ARG A 37 -8.73 -5.31 7.33
C ARG A 37 -9.46 -3.98 7.49
N VAL A 38 -8.73 -2.85 7.56
CA VAL A 38 -9.30 -1.52 7.77
C VAL A 38 -9.46 -0.71 6.48
N CYS A 39 -8.54 -0.82 5.52
CA CYS A 39 -8.58 -0.04 4.29
C CYS A 39 -8.04 -0.80 3.06
N ARG A 40 -8.10 -0.13 1.90
CA ARG A 40 -7.39 -0.49 0.68
C ARG A 40 -6.31 0.58 0.46
N PRO A 41 -5.05 0.36 0.85
CA PRO A 41 -4.01 1.37 0.75
C PRO A 41 -3.63 1.61 -0.72
N VAL A 42 -3.46 2.87 -1.08
CA VAL A 42 -2.91 3.30 -2.38
C VAL A 42 -1.77 4.26 -2.11
N ILE A 43 -0.57 3.88 -2.52
CA ILE A 43 0.64 4.68 -2.24
C ILE A 43 0.86 5.64 -3.39
N PHE A 44 1.08 6.91 -3.07
CA PHE A 44 1.49 7.93 -4.04
C PHE A 44 2.99 8.19 -3.89
N GLY A 45 3.76 7.83 -4.92
CA GLY A 45 5.20 8.07 -5.01
C GLY A 45 5.94 7.04 -5.88
N ASP A 46 7.27 7.00 -5.78
CA ASP A 46 8.12 6.12 -6.58
C ASP A 46 8.16 4.65 -6.09
N PRO A 47 7.75 3.67 -6.93
CA PRO A 47 7.84 2.25 -6.66
C PRO A 47 9.25 1.71 -6.36
N GLY A 48 10.28 2.27 -7.00
CA GLY A 48 11.66 1.83 -6.82
C GLY A 48 12.17 2.15 -5.41
N VAL A 49 11.84 3.34 -4.91
CA VAL A 49 12.14 3.74 -3.52
C VAL A 49 11.43 2.82 -2.52
N LEU A 50 10.15 2.51 -2.77
CA LEU A 50 9.41 1.59 -1.89
C LEU A 50 10.01 0.18 -1.92
N ALA A 51 10.44 -0.29 -3.10
CA ALA A 51 11.02 -1.63 -3.30
C ALA A 51 12.28 -1.88 -2.46
N GLU A 52 13.06 -0.85 -2.13
CA GLU A 52 14.26 -0.97 -1.29
C GLU A 52 13.95 -1.50 0.12
N TYR A 53 12.72 -1.34 0.59
CA TYR A 53 12.28 -1.70 1.94
C TYR A 53 11.29 -2.88 1.98
N MET A 54 10.90 -3.43 0.82
CA MET A 54 9.97 -4.55 0.72
C MET A 54 10.74 -5.88 0.70
N ASP A 55 10.12 -6.92 1.28
CA ASP A 55 10.60 -8.29 1.10
C ASP A 55 9.90 -9.00 -0.07
N ASN A 56 10.32 -10.24 -0.35
CA ASN A 56 9.77 -11.03 -1.45
C ASN A 56 8.32 -11.53 -1.23
N SER A 57 7.72 -11.26 -0.08
CA SER A 57 6.34 -11.66 0.21
C SER A 57 5.30 -10.71 -0.38
N CYS A 58 5.73 -9.54 -0.88
CA CYS A 58 4.84 -8.53 -1.42
C CYS A 58 5.34 -7.98 -2.75
N MET A 59 4.49 -8.05 -3.78
CA MET A 59 4.77 -7.47 -5.08
C MET A 59 4.31 -6.02 -5.15
N ILE A 60 5.09 -5.15 -5.80
CA ILE A 60 4.67 -3.79 -6.10
C ILE A 60 3.96 -3.78 -7.46
N LYS A 61 2.73 -3.26 -7.48
CA LYS A 61 1.93 -3.08 -8.68
C LYS A 61 1.70 -1.60 -8.93
N GLU A 62 2.26 -1.11 -10.03
CA GLU A 62 1.91 0.21 -10.53
C GLU A 62 0.47 0.21 -11.09
N ILE A 63 -0.33 1.17 -10.66
CA ILE A 63 -1.72 1.38 -11.08
C ILE A 63 -1.91 2.84 -11.53
N THR A 64 -2.94 3.12 -12.32
CA THR A 64 -3.19 4.49 -12.84
C THR A 64 -4.33 5.21 -12.13
N SER A 65 -5.17 4.48 -11.41
CA SER A 65 -6.30 5.02 -10.66
C SER A 65 -6.48 4.29 -9.33
N PRO A 66 -6.84 5.00 -8.23
CA PRO A 66 -7.16 4.35 -6.96
C PRO A 66 -8.27 3.28 -7.05
N ALA A 67 -9.11 3.33 -8.09
CA ALA A 67 -10.15 2.34 -8.33
C ALA A 67 -9.59 0.92 -8.62
N GLU A 68 -8.38 0.82 -9.17
CA GLU A 68 -7.72 -0.43 -9.56
C GLU A 68 -7.08 -1.19 -8.38
N ALA A 69 -6.96 -0.54 -7.21
CA ALA A 69 -6.24 -1.07 -6.07
C ALA A 69 -6.85 -2.39 -5.58
N ALA A 70 -6.07 -3.47 -5.55
CA ALA A 70 -6.55 -4.74 -5.02
C ALA A 70 -6.81 -4.63 -3.51
N GLY A 71 -5.95 -3.90 -2.79
CA GLY A 71 -6.01 -3.75 -1.34
C GLY A 71 -6.01 -5.11 -0.63
N GLN A 72 -5.02 -5.93 -0.99
CA GLN A 72 -4.80 -7.29 -0.47
C GLN A 72 -3.35 -7.43 0.00
N LYS A 73 -3.14 -8.18 1.07
CA LYS A 73 -1.80 -8.51 1.56
C LYS A 73 -1.00 -9.22 0.47
N GLY A 74 0.27 -8.86 0.35
CA GLY A 74 1.17 -9.40 -0.68
C GLY A 74 1.14 -8.60 -1.99
N GLN A 75 0.35 -7.53 -2.07
CA GLN A 75 0.41 -6.56 -3.16
C GLN A 75 0.37 -5.12 -2.61
N ALA A 76 1.35 -4.32 -3.02
CA ALA A 76 1.40 -2.88 -2.80
C ALA A 76 0.93 -2.16 -4.07
N ASP A 77 -0.21 -1.47 -4.00
CA ASP A 77 -0.76 -0.69 -5.12
C ASP A 77 -0.17 0.74 -5.10
N VAL A 78 0.56 1.11 -6.15
CA VAL A 78 1.32 2.38 -6.21
C VAL A 78 0.93 3.20 -7.44
N ILE A 79 0.71 4.50 -7.24
CA ILE A 79 0.54 5.51 -8.30
C ILE A 79 1.78 6.41 -8.25
N ARG A 80 2.47 6.53 -9.40
CA ARG A 80 3.60 7.45 -9.56
C ARG A 80 3.14 8.89 -9.80
#